data_AF-A0A1J1JL76-F1
#
_entry.id   AF-A0A1J1JL76-F1
#
_cell.length_a   1.000
_cell.length_b   1.000
_cell.length_c   1.000
_cell.angle_alpha   90.00
_cell.angle_beta   90.00
_cell.angle_gamma   90.00
#
_symmetry.space_group_name_H-M   'P 1'
#
loop_
_entity.id
_entity.type
_entity.pdbx_description
1 polymer ?
#
loop_
_entity_poly.entity_id
_entity_poly.type
_entity_poly.pdbx_seq_one_letter_code
_entity_poly.pdbx_strand_id
1 'polypeptide(L)' 'MRSAPDFFDQTQIDHRETQIPPLSDQTQLQDFVIDITKILSLETQGTLSSRQAYSQIKRLVTELQNSVIND' A
#
# COMPACT_ATOMS: atom_id res chain seq x y z
N MET A 1 -27.64 -38.22 -28.41
CA MET A 1 -26.20 -37.90 -28.42
C MET A 1 -26.05 -36.41 -28.69
N ARG A 2 -25.63 -35.62 -27.70
CA ARG A 2 -25.33 -34.19 -27.82
C ARG A 2 -23.89 -34.02 -27.32
N SER A 3 -22.96 -33.68 -28.21
CA SER A 3 -21.58 -33.37 -27.87
C SER A 3 -21.56 -32.08 -27.05
N ALA A 4 -21.03 -32.13 -25.83
CA ALA A 4 -20.74 -30.94 -25.06
C ALA A 4 -19.61 -30.17 -25.76
N PRO A 5 -19.66 -28.83 -25.85
CA PRO A 5 -18.54 -28.06 -26.36
C PRO A 5 -17.38 -28.14 -25.37
N ASP A 6 -16.18 -28.37 -25.90
CA ASP A 6 -14.93 -28.35 -25.16
C ASP A 6 -14.70 -26.95 -24.56
N PHE A 7 -14.90 -26.83 -23.24
CA PHE A 7 -14.61 -25.64 -22.45
C PHE A 7 -13.13 -25.56 -22.01
N PHE A 8 -12.24 -26.28 -22.68
CA PHE A 8 -10.80 -26.18 -22.47
C PHE A 8 -10.16 -25.30 -23.54
N ASP A 9 -10.74 -24.13 -23.78
CA ASP A 9 -10.01 -23.07 -24.46
C ASP A 9 -9.16 -22.38 -23.40
N GLN A 10 -7.85 -22.44 -23.62
CA GLN A 10 -6.79 -21.94 -22.74
C GLN A 10 -6.86 -20.41 -22.65
N THR A 11 -7.84 -19.87 -21.92
CA THR A 11 -7.61 -18.58 -21.29
C THR A 11 -6.59 -18.84 -20.19
N GLN A 12 -5.32 -18.65 -20.54
CA GLN A 12 -4.31 -18.25 -19.58
C GLN A 12 -4.86 -16.98 -18.93
N ILE A 13 -5.62 -17.16 -17.85
CA ILE A 13 -5.96 -16.07 -16.96
C ILE A 13 -4.60 -15.62 -16.47
N ASP A 14 -4.18 -14.46 -16.95
CA ASP A 14 -3.01 -13.75 -16.48
C ASP A 14 -3.25 -13.53 -14.97
N HIS A 15 -2.72 -14.43 -14.13
CA HIS A 15 -2.88 -14.42 -12.68
C HIS A 15 -2.09 -13.27 -12.03
N ARG A 16 -1.98 -12.14 -12.75
CA ARG A 16 -1.26 -10.93 -12.34
C ARG A 16 -2.17 -9.95 -11.60
N GLU A 17 -3.35 -10.37 -11.16
CA GLU A 17 -4.32 -9.49 -10.47
C GLU A 17 -4.37 -9.64 -8.95
N THR A 18 -3.49 -10.41 -8.31
CA THR A 18 -3.41 -10.39 -6.84
C THR A 18 -2.03 -10.82 -6.36
N GLN A 19 -1.00 -10.09 -6.77
CA GLN A 19 0.24 -10.12 -5.99
C GLN A 19 -0.08 -9.46 -4.66
N ILE A 20 -0.40 -10.30 -3.66
CA ILE A 20 -0.35 -9.90 -2.26
C ILE A 20 1.06 -9.32 -2.09
N PRO A 21 1.19 -8.05 -1.67
CA PRO A 21 2.50 -7.47 -1.39
C PRO A 21 3.24 -8.45 -0.48
N PRO A 22 4.53 -8.73 -0.71
CA PRO A 22 5.29 -9.55 0.23
C PRO A 22 5.02 -9.05 1.65
N LEU A 23 4.91 -9.96 2.62
CA LEU A 23 4.49 -9.64 4.00
C LEU A 23 5.27 -8.46 4.61
N SER A 24 6.52 -8.26 4.17
CA SER A 24 7.36 -7.10 4.48
C SER A 24 6.70 -5.76 4.09
N ASP A 25 6.18 -5.65 2.87
CA ASP A 25 5.49 -4.47 2.35
C ASP A 25 4.18 -4.20 3.11
N GLN A 26 3.48 -5.27 3.51
CA GLN A 26 2.24 -5.13 4.28
C GLN A 26 2.50 -4.57 5.69
N THR A 27 3.55 -5.04 6.37
CA THR A 27 3.98 -4.48 7.66
C THR A 27 4.43 -3.03 7.51
N GLN A 28 5.21 -2.72 6.48
CA GLN A 28 5.69 -1.36 6.25
C GLN A 28 4.57 -0.36 5.93
N LEU A 29 3.54 -0.79 5.18
CA LEU A 29 2.36 0.02 4.91
C LEU A 29 1.50 0.23 6.17
N GLN A 30 1.41 -0.77 7.05
CA GLN A 30 0.70 -0.62 8.33
C GLN A 30 1.42 0.38 9.24
N ASP A 31 2.74 0.25 9.38
CA ASP A 31 3.56 1.17 10.18
C ASP A 31 3.45 2.61 9.65
N PHE A 32 3.47 2.79 8.32
CA PHE A 32 3.25 4.07 7.69
C PHE A 32 1.88 4.68 8.08
N VAL A 33 0.79 3.90 8.01
CA VAL A 33 -0.56 4.39 8.37
C VAL A 33 -0.65 4.75 9.86
N ILE A 34 -0.01 3.97 10.73
CA ILE A 34 0.06 4.26 12.17
C ILE A 34 0.76 5.59 12.42
N ASP A 35 1.90 5.82 11.77
CA ASP A 35 2.68 7.05 11.94
C ASP A 35 1.92 8.29 11.43
N ILE A 36 1.24 8.20 10.28
CA ILE A 36 0.38 9.29 9.77
C ILE A 36 -0.73 9.60 10.76
N THR A 37 -1.40 8.57 11.29
CA THR A 37 -2.52 8.73 12.23
C THR A 37 -2.06 9.43 13.52
N LYS A 38 -0.86 9.09 14.01
CA LYS A 38 -0.26 9.74 15.16
C LYS A 38 0.07 11.21 14.89
N ILE A 39 0.62 11.53 13.72
CA ILE A 39 0.94 12.91 13.35
C ILE A 39 -0.32 13.77 13.28
N LEU A 40 -1.37 13.28 12.63
CA LEU A 40 -2.67 13.99 12.55
C LEU A 40 -3.32 14.14 13.93
N SER A 41 -3.18 13.15 14.80
CA SER A 41 -3.65 13.24 16.19
C SER A 41 -2.93 14.35 16.95
N LEU A 42 -1.60 14.48 16.76
CA LEU A 42 -0.82 15.55 17.39
C LEU A 42 -1.15 16.94 16.80
N GLU A 43 -1.48 17.02 15.51
CA GLU A 43 -1.94 18.26 14.88
C GLU A 43 -3.30 18.70 15.43
N THR A 44 -4.26 17.78 15.50
CA THR A 44 -5.61 18.07 16.03
C THR A 44 -5.60 18.45 17.50
N GLN A 45 -4.65 17.90 18.29
CA GLN A 45 -4.41 18.30 19.68
C GLN A 45 -3.69 19.65 19.81
N GLY A 46 -3.28 20.29 18.71
CA GLY A 46 -2.52 21.54 18.70
C GLY A 46 -1.07 21.38 19.17
N THR A 47 -0.57 20.15 19.31
CA THR A 47 0.82 19.86 19.68
C THR A 47 1.77 20.06 18.51
N LEU A 48 1.31 19.79 17.28
CA LEU A 48 2.01 20.12 16.04
C LEU A 48 1.23 21.19 15.28
N SER A 49 1.95 22.14 14.68
CA SER A 49 1.37 23.00 13.66
C SER A 49 1.14 22.20 12.36
N SER A 50 0.17 22.62 11.55
CA SER A 50 -0.10 22.02 10.23
C SER A 50 1.13 21.96 9.33
N ARG A 51 2.01 22.96 9.42
CA ARG A 51 3.28 22.97 8.68
C ARG A 51 4.24 21.87 9.16
N GLN A 52 4.32 21.64 10.47
CA GLN A 52 5.16 20.58 11.03
C GLN A 52 4.58 19.20 10.70
N ALA A 53 3.27 19.02 10.85
CA ALA A 53 2.58 17.79 10.48
C ALA A 53 2.81 17.46 8.99
N TYR A 54 2.58 18.43 8.10
CA TYR A 54 2.84 18.27 6.66
C TYR A 54 4.30 17.88 6.36
N SER A 55 5.28 18.56 6.96
CA SER A 55 6.70 18.24 6.73
C SER A 55 7.07 16.82 7.18
N GLN A 56 6.50 16.34 8.30
CA GLN A 56 6.74 14.98 8.77
C GLN A 56 6.08 13.94 7.86
N ILE A 57 4.82 14.14 7.48
CA ILE A 57 4.11 13.27 6.53
C ILE A 57 4.86 13.19 5.21
N LYS A 58 5.32 14.34 4.67
CA LYS A 58 6.08 14.39 3.43
C LYS A 58 7.36 13.54 3.51
N ARG A 59 8.07 13.61 4.64
CA ARG A 59 9.27 12.80 4.87
C ARG A 59 8.94 11.30 4.86
N LEU A 60 7.90 10.88 5.58
CA LEU A 60 7.47 9.47 5.62
C LEU A 60 7.07 8.95 4.23
N VAL A 61 6.38 9.77 3.43
CA VAL A 61 6.02 9.40 2.04
C VAL A 61 7.28 9.20 1.20
N THR A 62 8.29 10.06 1.34
CA THR A 62 9.56 9.90 0.61
C THR A 62 10.32 8.66 1.06
N GLU A 63 10.34 8.35 2.37
CA GLU A 63 10.97 7.14 2.90
C GLU A 63 10.27 5.87 2.39
N LEU A 64 8.94 5.86 2.36
CA LEU A 64 8.15 4.75 1.80
C LEU A 64 8.42 4.58 0.29
N GLN A 65 8.43 5.68 -0.48
CA GLN A 65 8.74 5.64 -1.91
C GLN A 65 10.13 5.06 -2.18
N ASN A 66 11.14 5.47 -1.40
CA ASN A 66 12.50 4.95 -1.55
C ASN A 66 12.60 3.47 -1.20
N SER A 67 11.79 2.99 -0.25
CA SER A 67 11.76 1.57 0.11
C SER A 67 11.10 0.70 -0.95
N VAL A 68 10.10 1.23 -1.68
CA VAL A 68 9.40 0.49 -2.74
C VAL A 68 10.14 0.54 -4.08
N ILE A 69 10.96 1.57 -4.32
CA ILE A 69 11.67 1.76 -5.60
C ILE A 69 13.07 1.13 -5.60
N ASN A 70 13.74 1.02 -4.46
CA ASN A 70 15.13 0.54 -4.37
C ASN A 70 15.27 -0.91 -3.86
N ASP A 71 14.18 -1.68 -3.78
CA ASP A 71 14.18 -3.11 -3.41
C ASP A 71 13.91 -3.99 -4.65
#